data_AF-A0A4Q2R637-F1
#
_entry.id   AF-A0A4Q2R637-F1
#
_cell.length_a   1.000
_cell.length_b   1.000
_cell.length_c   1.000
_cell.angle_alpha   90.00
_cell.angle_beta   90.00
_cell.angle_gamma   90.00
#
_symmetry.space_group_name_H-M   'P 1'
#
loop_
_entity.id
_entity.type
_entity.pdbx_description
1 polymer ?
#
loop_
_entity_poly.entity_id
_entity_poly.type
_entity_poly.pdbx_seq_one_letter_code
_entity_poly.pdbx_strand_id
1 'polypeptide(L)' 'MSCIARDLTLDEALADPMIGAVLRADHVDRRGFETLLRSTARRLDGRRGPAARPTASTPARARAASPTDIAVW' A
#
# COMPACT_ATOMS: atom_id res chain seq x y z
N MET A 1 -13.00 14.26 -2.84
CA MET A 1 -11.55 14.08 -2.67
C MET A 1 -11.23 12.60 -2.85
N SER A 2 -10.69 12.21 -4.00
CA SER A 2 -10.30 10.82 -4.25
C SER A 2 -8.92 10.60 -3.64
N CYS A 3 -8.86 9.86 -2.54
CA CYS A 3 -7.61 9.39 -1.97
C CYS A 3 -7.10 8.27 -2.87
N ILE A 4 -6.25 8.60 -3.84
CA ILE A 4 -5.45 7.61 -4.55
C ILE A 4 -4.53 7.01 -3.48
N ALA A 5 -4.92 5.88 -2.90
CA ALA A 5 -4.14 5.17 -1.90
C ALA A 5 -2.87 4.66 -2.57
N ARG A 6 -1.79 5.45 -2.50
CA ARG A 6 -0.46 4.94 -2.75
C ARG A 6 -0.09 4.02 -1.60
N ASP A 7 0.44 2.86 -1.94
CA ASP A 7 1.07 1.99 -0.95
C ASP A 7 2.22 2.77 -0.31
N LEU A 8 2.15 2.92 1.01
CA LEU A 8 3.19 3.56 1.80
C LEU A 8 4.40 2.62 1.88
N THR A 9 5.59 3.19 1.73
CA THR A 9 6.82 2.47 2.05
C THR A 9 6.88 2.19 3.55
N LEU A 10 7.66 1.18 3.94
CA LEU A 10 7.89 0.86 5.35
C LEU A 10 8.38 2.08 6.15
N ASP A 11 9.27 2.87 5.55
CA ASP A 11 9.86 4.04 6.21
C ASP A 11 8.82 5.16 6.40
N GLU A 12 7.93 5.36 5.43
CA GLU A 12 6.81 6.30 5.56
C GLU A 12 5.80 5.85 6.62
N ALA A 13 5.45 4.56 6.66
CA ALA A 13 4.55 4.03 7.68
C ALA A 13 5.15 4.15 9.10
N LEU A 14 6.46 3.92 9.26
CA LEU A 14 7.13 4.03 10.56
C LEU A 14 7.41 5.49 10.98
N ALA A 15 7.32 6.43 10.05
CA ALA A 15 7.38 7.87 10.33
C ALA A 15 6.01 8.44 10.76
N ASP A 16 4.93 7.68 10.61
CA ASP A 16 3.60 8.10 11.01
C ASP A 16 3.51 8.30 12.54
N PRO A 17 3.07 9.49 13.02
CA PRO A 17 3.01 9.79 14.45
C PRO A 17 2.06 8.88 15.23
N MET A 18 0.95 8.47 14.62
CA MET A 18 -0.03 7.57 15.25
C MET A 18 0.57 6.18 15.41
N ILE A 19 1.25 5.65 14.39
CA ILE A 19 1.94 4.36 14.48
C ILE A 19 3.01 4.40 15.59
N GLY A 20 3.81 5.47 15.64
CA GLY A 20 4.81 5.64 16.70
C GLY A 20 4.20 5.79 18.11
N ALA A 21 2.99 6.31 18.24
CA ALA A 21 2.28 6.38 19.52
C ALA A 21 1.81 4.98 19.98
N VAL A 22 1.24 4.19 19.06
CA VAL A 22 0.76 2.82 19.36
C VAL A 22 1.91 1.90 19.76
N LEU A 23 3.02 1.91 19.01
CA LEU A 23 4.18 1.08 19.35
C LEU A 23 4.72 1.39 20.75
N ARG A 24 4.74 2.68 21.14
CA ARG A 24 5.18 3.08 22.48
C ARG A 24 4.20 2.67 23.57
N ALA A 25 2.90 2.80 23.32
CA ALA A 25 1.86 2.38 24.27
C ALA A 25 1.95 0.88 24.56
N ASP A 26 2.31 0.08 23.54
CA ASP A 26 2.44 -1.37 23.65
C ASP A 26 3.87 -1.82 24.04
N HIS A 27 4.76 -0.89 24.43
CA HIS A 27 6.17 -1.16 24.75
C HIS A 27 6.94 -1.92 23.65
N VAL A 28 6.54 -1.75 22.39
CA VAL A 28 7.20 -2.35 21.23
C VAL A 28 8.36 -1.47 20.79
N ASP A 29 9.56 -2.05 20.73
CA ASP A 29 10.71 -1.36 20.17
C ASP A 29 10.56 -1.15 18.66
N ARG A 30 10.73 0.10 18.23
CA ARG A 30 10.55 0.49 16.83
C ARG A 30 11.52 -0.21 15.89
N ARG A 31 12.78 -0.41 16.32
CA ARG A 31 13.81 -1.06 15.49
C ARG A 31 13.57 -2.56 15.35
N GLY A 32 13.11 -3.20 16.43
CA GLY A 32 12.64 -4.59 16.42
C GLY A 32 11.47 -4.78 15.45
N PHE A 33 10.48 -3.89 15.52
CA PHE A 33 9.33 -3.93 14.61
C PHE A 33 9.72 -3.69 13.14
N GLU A 34 10.57 -2.70 12.87
CA GLU A 34 11.13 -2.44 11.53
C GLU A 34 11.84 -3.67 10.96
N THR A 35 12.67 -4.33 11.79
CA THR A 35 13.39 -5.54 11.41
C THR A 35 12.43 -6.69 11.07
N LEU A 36 11.38 -6.86 11.86
CA LEU A 36 10.34 -7.87 11.62
C LEU A 36 9.62 -7.60 10.29
N LEU A 37 9.20 -6.35 10.04
CA LEU A 37 8.53 -5.98 8.80
C LEU A 37 9.44 -6.19 7.58
N ARG A 38 10.70 -5.76 7.65
CA ARG A 38 11.68 -5.98 6.56
C ARG A 38 11.95 -7.45 6.31
N SER A 39 12.08 -8.27 7.35
CA SER A 39 12.25 -9.72 7.20
C SER A 39 11.04 -10.38 6.55
N THR A 40 9.84 -9.90 6.87
CA THR A 40 8.58 -10.41 6.34
C THR A 40 8.39 -9.99 4.88
N ALA A 41 8.69 -8.75 4.52
CA ALA A 41 8.71 -8.29 3.14
C ALA A 41 9.61 -9.18 2.27
N ARG A 42 10.86 -9.43 2.71
CA ARG A 42 11.79 -10.34 2.01
C ARG A 42 11.23 -11.76 1.84
N ARG A 43 10.53 -12.30 2.85
CA ARG A 43 9.87 -13.61 2.76
C ARG A 43 8.70 -13.60 1.78
N LEU A 44 7.93 -12.53 1.74
CA LEU A 44 6.82 -12.37 0.80
C LEU A 44 7.32 -12.23 -0.64
N ASP A 45 8.39 -11.45 -0.85
CA ASP A 45 9.03 -11.30 -2.15
C ASP A 45 9.63 -12.63 -2.64
N GLY A 46 10.26 -13.41 -1.76
CA GLY A 46 10.77 -14.74 -2.11
C GLY A 46 9.67 -15.77 -2.42
N ARG A 47 8.46 -15.60 -1.85
CA ARG A 47 7.27 -16.43 -2.15
C ARG A 47 6.54 -15.97 -3.42
N ARG A 48 6.61 -14.67 -3.73
CA ARG A 48 6.23 -14.11 -5.01
C ARG A 48 7.32 -14.49 -6.03
N GLY A 49 7.22 -15.70 -6.60
CA GLY A 49 8.06 -16.09 -7.74
C GLY A 49 8.05 -15.03 -8.86
N PRO A 50 8.96 -15.14 -9.86
CA PRO A 50 9.35 -14.07 -10.80
C PRO A 50 8.24 -13.40 -11.65
N ALA A 51 6.98 -13.80 -11.49
CA ALA A 51 5.81 -13.20 -12.12
C ALA A 51 5.22 -12.00 -11.36
N ALA A 52 5.62 -11.73 -10.11
CA ALA A 52 5.04 -10.65 -9.32
C ALA A 52 6.06 -9.53 -9.05
N ARG A 53 6.56 -8.89 -10.12
CA ARG A 53 7.05 -7.52 -9.97
C ARG A 53 5.89 -6.68 -9.46
N PRO A 54 6.05 -5.85 -8.41
CA PRO A 54 5.09 -4.81 -8.16
C PRO A 54 5.12 -3.90 -9.37
N THR A 55 4.05 -3.91 -10.17
CA THR A 55 3.89 -2.95 -11.26
C THR A 55 3.75 -1.58 -10.61
N ALA A 56 4.87 -0.88 -10.48
CA ALA A 56 4.86 0.56 -10.46
C ALA A 56 4.03 1.03 -11.66
N SER A 57 2.97 1.77 -11.36
CA SER A 57 2.16 2.56 -12.30
C SER A 57 1.59 1.83 -13.52
N THR A 58 0.33 1.40 -13.40
CA THR A 58 -0.55 1.31 -14.58
C THR A 58 -0.92 2.75 -14.99
N PRO A 59 -0.48 3.27 -16.15
CA PRO A 59 -1.05 4.49 -16.67
C PRO A 59 -2.47 4.20 -17.16
N ALA A 60 -3.34 5.17 -16.95
CA ALA A 60 -4.76 5.16 -17.29
C ALA A 60 -5.05 4.54 -18.65
N ARG A 61 -5.87 3.47 -18.66
CA ARG A 61 -6.53 3.02 -19.88
C ARG A 61 -7.70 3.96 -20.15
N ALA A 62 -7.44 4.99 -20.95
CA ALA A 62 -8.48 5.71 -21.65
C ALA A 62 -9.33 4.72 -22.47
N ARG A 63 -10.63 4.64 -22.18
CA ARG A 63 -11.64 4.38 -23.21
C ARG A 63 -13.01 4.87 -22.74
N ALA A 64 -13.52 5.82 -23.53
CA ALA A 64 -14.84 6.41 -23.43
C ALA A 64 -15.97 5.37 -23.51
N ALA A 65 -17.04 5.62 -22.76
CA ALA A 65 -18.42 5.31 -23.16
C ALA A 65 -19.35 6.22 -22.36
N SER A 66 -19.98 7.17 -23.05
CA SER A 66 -21.00 8.08 -22.53
C SER A 66 -22.23 7.30 -22.07
N PRO A 67 -22.80 7.54 -20.87
CA PRO A 67 -24.16 7.14 -20.57
C PRO A 67 -25.07 8.35 -20.79
N THR A 68 -25.43 8.59 -22.05
CA THR A 68 -26.60 9.40 -22.38
C THR A 68 -27.56 8.51 -23.15
N ASP A 69 -28.18 7.55 -22.45
CA ASP A 69 -29.45 6.97 -22.85
C ASP A 69 -30.02 6.08 -21.74
N ILE A 70 -30.73 6.69 -20.79
CA ILE A 70 -31.86 6.01 -20.14
C ILE A 70 -32.99 7.02 -20.07
N ALA A 71 -33.66 7.20 -21.21
CA ALA A 71 -34.98 7.77 -21.29
C ALA A 71 -36.02 6.74 -20.79
N VAL A 72 -36.87 7.19 -19.87
CA VAL A 72 -38.31 6.91 -19.70
C VAL A 72 -38.86 5.72 -20.49
N TRP A 73 -39.35 4.69 -19.78
CA TRP A 73 -40.73 4.15 -19.83
C TRP A 73 -41.03 3.47 -18.49
#